data_AF-A0A6N6P8I8-F1
#
_entry.id   AF-A0A6N6P8I8-F1
#
_cell.length_a   1.000
_cell.length_b   1.000
_cell.length_c   1.000
_cell.angle_alpha   90.00
_cell.angle_beta   90.00
_cell.angle_gamma   90.00
#
_symmetry.space_group_name_H-M   'P 1'
#
loop_
_entity.id
_entity.type
_entity.pdbx_description
1 polymer ?
#
loop_
_entity_poly.entity_id
_entity_poly.type
_entity_poly.pdbx_seq_one_letter_code
_entity_poly.pdbx_strand_id
1 'polypeptide(L)'
;MISFIHPELAYAWRLFTTLTWTNFKMRYYGSILGYVWSLMKPLAMFGVLYVVFTVVMKQNAPHYKLFLLLGIIIWDFFVQATNAGMNGFIGNYQMIRKVYLPRIILVMAAVSSAFIGFFFNLIVFLVFAVVDGVEWSPRMLWFIPLVIALYLLAIGIGLILSIIVVKVRDMLSLWEVVTQLGFWFTPIMYPMSNVPEKF
;
A
#
# COMPACT_ATOMS: atom_id res chain seq x y z
N MET A 1 5.96 -37.60 1.13
CA MET A 1 6.74 -37.60 -0.14
C MET A 1 6.89 -36.17 -0.71
N ILE A 2 7.13 -35.14 0.12
CA ILE A 2 7.33 -33.73 -0.31
C ILE A 2 8.64 -33.13 0.28
N SER A 3 9.38 -33.90 1.10
CA SER A 3 10.53 -33.39 1.85
C SER A 3 11.84 -33.30 1.08
N PHE A 4 11.88 -33.69 -0.20
CA PHE A 4 13.14 -33.81 -0.96
C PHE A 4 13.33 -32.77 -2.06
N ILE A 5 12.33 -31.92 -2.37
CA ILE A 5 12.39 -31.13 -3.60
C ILE A 5 13.16 -29.80 -3.46
N HIS A 6 13.13 -29.02 -2.38
CA HIS A 6 13.76 -27.68 -2.48
C HIS A 6 14.31 -27.04 -1.18
N PRO A 7 15.51 -27.40 -0.70
CA PRO A 7 16.24 -26.61 0.31
C PRO A 7 16.39 -25.12 -0.11
N GLU A 8 16.52 -24.85 -1.41
CA GLU A 8 16.58 -23.51 -1.99
C GLU A 8 15.29 -22.69 -1.78
N LEU A 9 14.10 -23.29 -1.93
CA LEU A 9 12.82 -22.60 -1.69
C LEU A 9 12.60 -22.37 -0.20
N ALA A 10 12.99 -23.32 0.66
CA ALA A 10 12.94 -23.12 2.10
C ALA A 10 13.86 -21.97 2.54
N TYR A 11 15.05 -21.86 1.94
CA TYR A 11 15.96 -20.74 2.14
C TYR A 11 15.36 -19.42 1.64
N ALA A 12 14.86 -19.38 0.41
CA ALA A 12 14.22 -18.21 -0.18
C ALA A 12 13.02 -17.72 0.65
N TRP A 13 12.19 -18.64 1.14
CA TRP A 13 11.05 -18.32 2.01
C TRP A 13 11.47 -17.77 3.38
N ARG A 14 12.47 -18.39 4.02
CA ARG A 14 13.04 -17.89 5.28
C ARG A 14 13.64 -16.51 5.11
N LEU A 15 14.37 -16.30 4.02
CA LEU A 15 14.97 -15.02 3.69
C LEU A 15 13.88 -13.95 3.46
N PHE A 16 12.87 -14.27 2.65
CA PHE A 16 11.74 -13.39 2.37
C PHE A 16 11.01 -12.96 3.66
N THR A 17 10.66 -13.92 4.51
CA THR A 17 9.94 -13.63 5.77
C THR A 17 10.80 -12.82 6.74
N THR A 18 12.09 -13.16 6.87
CA THR A 18 13.05 -12.43 7.71
C THR A 18 13.22 -10.98 7.25
N LEU A 19 13.41 -10.77 5.94
CA LEU A 19 13.54 -9.43 5.37
C LEU A 19 12.26 -8.63 5.51
N THR A 20 11.10 -9.24 5.27
CA THR A 20 9.80 -8.58 5.41
C THR A 20 9.59 -8.07 6.84
N TRP A 21 9.88 -8.92 7.82
CA TRP A 21 9.76 -8.57 9.22
C TRP A 21 10.79 -7.53 9.67
N THR A 22 12.02 -7.65 9.18
CA THR A 22 13.10 -6.69 9.45
C THR A 22 12.76 -5.33 8.88
N ASN A 23 12.34 -5.24 7.62
CA ASN A 23 11.91 -4.00 6.98
C ASN A 23 10.76 -3.34 7.75
N PHE A 24 9.78 -4.14 8.17
CA PHE A 24 8.65 -3.64 8.96
C PHE A 24 9.08 -3.08 10.31
N LYS A 25 9.93 -3.81 11.05
CA LYS A 25 10.47 -3.35 12.33
C LYS A 25 11.30 -2.09 12.17
N MET A 26 12.21 -2.06 11.19
CA MET A 26 13.10 -0.91 10.94
C MET A 26 12.33 0.37 10.62
N ARG A 27 11.19 0.26 9.93
CA ARG A 27 10.32 1.41 9.62
C ARG A 27 9.76 2.09 10.88
N TYR A 28 9.54 1.35 11.97
CA TYR A 28 9.00 1.87 13.22
C TYR A 28 10.01 1.88 14.37
N TYR A 29 11.24 1.43 14.12
CA TYR A 29 12.29 1.37 15.12
C TYR A 29 12.69 2.78 15.57
N GLY A 30 12.83 2.97 16.89
CA GLY A 30 13.22 4.26 17.46
C GLY A 30 12.10 5.32 17.52
N SER A 31 10.86 4.99 17.14
CA SER A 31 9.73 5.91 17.27
C SER A 31 8.80 5.51 18.42
N ILE A 32 8.62 6.41 19.38
CA ILE A 32 7.73 6.23 20.55
C ILE A 32 6.27 6.01 20.09
N LEU A 33 5.87 6.61 18.97
CA LEU A 33 4.52 6.57 18.40
C LEU A 33 4.48 5.93 17.00
N GLY A 34 5.50 5.16 16.61
CA GLY A 34 5.74 4.77 15.22
C GLY A 34 4.51 4.19 14.51
N TYR A 35 3.87 3.20 15.12
CA TYR A 35 2.67 2.57 14.56
C TYR A 35 1.48 3.54 14.45
N VAL A 36 1.31 4.41 15.46
CA VAL A 36 0.23 5.41 15.50
C VAL A 36 0.34 6.37 14.31
N TRP A 37 1.56 6.80 13.94
CA TRP A 37 1.77 7.70 12.80
C TRP A 37 1.33 7.10 11.46
N SER A 38 1.45 5.79 11.28
CA SER A 38 1.02 5.12 10.05
C SER A 38 -0.50 5.13 9.86
N LEU A 39 -1.25 5.22 10.96
CA LEU A 39 -2.71 5.34 10.98
C LEU A 39 -3.16 6.80 10.97
N MET A 40 -2.42 7.70 11.64
CA MET A 40 -2.78 9.11 11.72
C MET A 40 -2.76 9.81 10.37
N LYS A 41 -1.80 9.50 9.49
CA LYS A 41 -1.73 10.12 8.15
C LYS A 41 -3.00 9.90 7.31
N PRO A 42 -3.43 8.66 7.04
CA PRO A 42 -4.64 8.42 6.27
C PRO A 42 -5.90 8.95 6.97
N LEU A 43 -5.97 8.88 8.31
CA LEU A 43 -7.10 9.43 9.06
C LEU A 43 -7.17 10.96 9.01
N ALA A 44 -6.03 11.65 9.06
CA ALA A 44 -5.98 13.10 8.91
C ALA A 44 -6.38 13.52 7.48
N MET A 45 -5.87 12.83 6.47
CA MET A 45 -6.28 13.05 5.07
C MET A 45 -7.78 12.81 4.88
N PHE A 46 -8.31 11.73 5.47
CA PHE A 46 -9.74 11.45 5.50
C PHE A 46 -10.52 12.58 6.15
N GLY A 47 -10.11 13.07 7.32
CA GLY A 47 -10.79 14.16 8.02
C GLY A 47 -10.86 15.44 7.17
N VAL A 48 -9.74 15.82 6.54
CA VAL A 48 -9.68 17.00 5.66
C VAL A 48 -10.61 16.82 4.46
N LEU A 49 -10.50 15.72 3.73
CA LEU A 49 -11.31 15.47 2.53
C LEU A 49 -12.79 15.30 2.86
N TYR A 50 -13.11 14.64 3.96
CA TYR A 50 -14.48 14.47 4.43
C TYR A 50 -15.14 15.84 4.70
N VAL A 51 -14.45 16.74 5.41
CA VAL A 51 -14.96 18.09 5.65
C VAL A 51 -15.17 18.84 4.34
N VAL A 52 -14.18 18.83 3.44
CA VAL A 52 -14.29 19.53 2.15
C VAL A 52 -15.47 19.00 1.32
N PHE A 53 -15.57 17.68 1.11
CA PHE A 53 -16.58 17.15 0.20
C PHE A 53 -17.97 17.02 0.82
N THR A 54 -18.07 16.69 2.11
CA THR A 54 -19.39 16.55 2.75
C THR A 54 -19.92 17.89 3.25
N VAL A 55 -19.09 18.75 3.85
CA VAL A 55 -19.57 20.02 4.43
C VAL A 55 -19.60 21.13 3.38
N VAL A 56 -18.53 21.28 2.58
CA VAL A 56 -18.44 22.38 1.59
C VAL A 56 -19.16 22.02 0.29
N MET A 57 -18.88 20.84 -0.28
CA MET A 57 -19.50 20.40 -1.55
C MET A 57 -20.88 19.75 -1.38
N LYS A 58 -21.36 19.57 -0.13
CA LYS A 58 -22.68 18.98 0.20
C LYS A 58 -22.93 17.63 -0.49
N GLN A 59 -21.89 16.81 -0.60
CA GLN A 59 -21.97 15.47 -1.19
C GLN A 59 -22.88 14.57 -0.32
N ASN A 60 -24.01 14.13 -0.88
CA ASN A 60 -25.01 13.29 -0.18
C ASN A 60 -25.02 11.82 -0.64
N ALA A 61 -23.86 11.27 -1.02
CA ALA A 61 -23.78 9.86 -1.40
C ALA A 61 -23.91 8.94 -0.17
N PRO A 62 -24.68 7.83 -0.26
CA PRO A 62 -24.74 6.83 0.81
C PRO A 62 -23.35 6.27 1.14
N HIS A 63 -23.03 6.12 2.42
CA HIS A 63 -21.75 5.59 2.91
C HIS A 63 -20.49 6.28 2.35
N TYR A 64 -20.58 7.55 1.94
CA TYR A 64 -19.47 8.30 1.37
C TYR A 64 -18.22 8.32 2.26
N LYS A 65 -18.40 8.35 3.59
CA LYS A 65 -17.30 8.28 4.57
C LYS A 65 -16.43 7.04 4.37
N LEU A 66 -17.06 5.88 4.25
CA LEU A 66 -16.36 4.60 4.11
C LEU A 66 -15.74 4.47 2.73
N PHE A 67 -16.43 4.92 1.69
CA PHE A 67 -15.89 4.98 0.34
C PHE A 67 -14.60 5.80 0.29
N LEU A 68 -14.63 7.01 0.86
CA LEU A 68 -13.49 7.92 0.89
C LEU A 68 -12.32 7.33 1.70
N LEU A 69 -12.60 6.82 2.90
CA LEU A 69 -11.58 6.23 3.77
C LEU A 69 -10.91 5.02 3.11
N LEU A 70 -11.69 4.12 2.52
CA LEU A 70 -11.15 2.93 1.84
C LEU A 70 -10.29 3.31 0.64
N GLY A 71 -10.74 4.29 -0.17
CA GLY A 71 -9.96 4.78 -1.32
C GLY A 71 -8.63 5.39 -0.91
N ILE A 72 -8.60 6.16 0.18
CA ILE A 72 -7.36 6.73 0.76
C ILE A 72 -6.42 5.59 1.21
N ILE A 73 -6.92 4.60 1.94
CA ILE A 73 -6.11 3.47 2.45
C ILE A 73 -5.53 2.64 1.29
N ILE A 74 -6.33 2.36 0.26
CA ILE A 74 -5.91 1.61 -0.93
C ILE A 74 -4.81 2.37 -1.69
N TRP A 75 -5.00 3.66 -1.91
CA TRP A 75 -4.03 4.49 -2.62
C TRP A 75 -2.73 4.62 -1.83
N ASP A 76 -2.83 4.91 -0.54
CA ASP A 76 -1.69 5.05 0.35
C ASP A 76 -0.87 3.75 0.39
N PHE A 77 -1.52 2.58 0.45
CA PHE A 77 -0.83 1.30 0.30
C PHE A 77 -0.06 1.20 -1.02
N PHE A 78 -0.70 1.52 -2.15
CA PHE A 78 -0.06 1.45 -3.46
C PHE A 78 1.19 2.35 -3.54
N VAL A 79 1.08 3.59 -3.06
CA VAL A 79 2.19 4.54 -3.03
C VAL A 79 3.31 4.05 -2.10
N GLN A 80 2.96 3.58 -0.90
CA GLN A 80 3.95 3.07 0.06
C GLN A 80 4.65 1.81 -0.43
N ALA A 81 3.92 0.88 -1.05
CA ALA A 81 4.45 -0.38 -1.55
C ALA A 81 5.42 -0.15 -2.72
N THR A 82 5.04 0.67 -3.70
CA THR A 82 5.89 0.98 -4.86
C THR A 82 7.15 1.76 -4.46
N ASN A 83 7.02 2.72 -3.53
CA ASN A 83 8.18 3.41 -2.94
C ASN A 83 9.08 2.49 -2.13
N ALA A 84 8.51 1.57 -1.34
CA ALA A 84 9.28 0.57 -0.61
C ALA A 84 10.04 -0.36 -1.57
N GLY A 85 9.42 -0.74 -2.70
CA GLY A 85 10.07 -1.53 -3.75
C GLY A 85 11.30 -0.86 -4.34
N MET A 86 11.22 0.43 -4.65
CA MET A 86 12.38 1.22 -5.13
C MET A 86 13.48 1.31 -4.07
N ASN A 87 13.13 1.68 -2.84
CA ASN A 87 14.07 1.86 -1.75
C ASN A 87 14.68 0.54 -1.27
N GLY A 88 13.96 -0.58 -1.39
CA GLY A 88 14.43 -1.90 -0.99
C GLY A 88 15.70 -2.33 -1.73
N PHE A 89 15.89 -1.87 -2.97
CA PHE A 89 17.12 -2.12 -3.73
C PHE A 89 18.27 -1.20 -3.32
N ILE A 90 17.98 0.11 -3.19
CA ILE A 90 18.99 1.13 -2.88
C ILE A 90 19.51 0.97 -1.45
N GLY A 91 18.61 0.80 -0.48
CA GLY A 91 18.95 0.70 0.95
C GLY A 91 19.75 -0.54 1.31
N ASN A 92 19.58 -1.65 0.56
CA ASN A 92 20.28 -2.90 0.79
C ASN A 92 21.54 -3.07 -0.08
N TYR A 93 21.99 -2.03 -0.79
CA TYR A 93 23.13 -2.11 -1.71
C TYR A 93 24.41 -2.70 -1.08
N GLN A 94 24.72 -2.32 0.15
CA GLN A 94 25.88 -2.81 0.89
C GLN A 94 25.77 -4.30 1.24
N MET A 95 24.56 -4.78 1.49
CA MET A 95 24.28 -6.19 1.80
C MET A 95 24.34 -7.05 0.55
N ILE A 96 23.79 -6.56 -0.58
CA ILE A 96 23.82 -7.23 -1.89
C ILE A 96 25.26 -7.49 -2.36
N ARG A 97 26.20 -6.60 -2.02
CA ARG A 97 27.62 -6.77 -2.36
C ARG A 97 28.36 -7.81 -1.51
N LYS A 98 27.85 -8.15 -0.32
CA LYS A 98 28.50 -9.04 0.66
C LYS A 98 27.91 -10.45 0.66
N VAL A 99 26.65 -10.59 0.30
CA VAL A 99 25.91 -11.85 0.35
C VAL A 99 25.11 -12.01 -0.93
N TYR A 100 25.12 -13.21 -1.52
CA TYR A 100 24.28 -13.52 -2.67
C TYR A 100 22.80 -13.45 -2.27
N LEU A 101 22.09 -12.45 -2.79
CA LEU A 101 20.70 -12.17 -2.50
C LEU A 101 19.90 -12.06 -3.80
N PRO A 102 18.88 -12.91 -4.01
CA PRO A 102 17.98 -12.76 -5.15
C PRO A 102 17.27 -11.41 -5.08
N ARG A 103 17.49 -10.59 -6.12
CA ARG A 103 17.00 -9.19 -6.18
C ARG A 103 15.49 -9.09 -6.08
N ILE A 104 14.77 -10.07 -6.64
CA ILE A 104 13.31 -10.14 -6.59
C ILE A 104 12.78 -10.26 -5.16
N ILE A 105 13.47 -11.01 -4.30
CA ILE A 105 13.07 -11.22 -2.91
C ILE A 105 13.17 -9.92 -2.11
N LEU A 106 14.14 -9.06 -2.40
CA LEU A 106 14.30 -7.77 -1.73
C LEU A 106 13.10 -6.85 -1.99
N VAL A 107 12.67 -6.75 -3.25
CA VAL A 107 11.53 -5.93 -3.65
C VAL A 107 10.23 -6.51 -3.10
N MET A 108 10.02 -7.83 -3.26
CA MET A 108 8.85 -8.49 -2.71
C MET A 108 8.76 -8.30 -1.20
N ALA A 109 9.84 -8.52 -0.45
CA ALA A 109 9.86 -8.35 1.00
C ALA A 109 9.59 -6.90 1.44
N ALA A 110 10.07 -5.91 0.67
CA ALA A 110 9.77 -4.51 0.94
C ALA A 110 8.28 -4.17 0.70
N VAL A 111 7.68 -4.68 -0.38
CA VAL A 111 6.26 -4.52 -0.67
C VAL A 111 5.40 -5.25 0.37
N SER A 112 5.76 -6.47 0.76
CA SER A 112 5.09 -7.23 1.82
C SER A 112 5.16 -6.52 3.17
N SER A 113 6.25 -5.81 3.45
CA SER A 113 6.37 -5.00 4.67
C SER A 113 5.35 -3.85 4.67
N ALA A 114 5.14 -3.18 3.53
CA ALA A 114 4.10 -2.17 3.38
C ALA A 114 2.68 -2.79 3.51
N PHE A 115 2.50 -4.01 3.01
CA PHE A 115 1.23 -4.74 3.10
C PHE A 115 0.82 -5.03 4.55
N ILE A 116 1.77 -5.28 5.46
CA ILE A 116 1.48 -5.41 6.90
C ILE A 116 0.86 -4.10 7.44
N GLY A 117 1.39 -2.95 7.04
CA GLY A 117 0.82 -1.64 7.42
C GLY A 117 -0.57 -1.39 6.85
N PHE A 118 -0.79 -1.78 5.59
CA PHE A 118 -2.11 -1.76 4.96
C PHE A 118 -3.13 -2.64 5.70
N PHE A 119 -2.72 -3.83 6.15
CA PHE A 119 -3.57 -4.71 6.93
C PHE A 119 -4.04 -4.06 8.23
N PHE A 120 -3.15 -3.35 8.95
CA PHE A 120 -3.56 -2.58 10.13
C PHE A 120 -4.53 -1.44 9.79
N ASN A 121 -4.32 -0.73 8.69
CA ASN A 121 -5.26 0.29 8.23
C ASN A 121 -6.63 -0.31 7.84
N LEU A 122 -6.66 -1.50 7.24
CA LEU A 122 -7.91 -2.20 6.97
C LEU A 122 -8.66 -2.58 8.24
N ILE A 123 -7.96 -2.99 9.31
CA ILE A 123 -8.62 -3.25 10.61
C ILE A 123 -9.31 -1.98 11.11
N VAL A 124 -8.65 -0.82 11.03
CA VAL A 124 -9.24 0.46 11.42
C VAL A 124 -10.46 0.78 10.56
N PHE A 125 -10.38 0.58 9.24
CA PHE A 125 -11.52 0.73 8.34
C PHE A 125 -12.70 -0.16 8.73
N LEU A 126 -12.47 -1.44 9.06
CA LEU A 126 -13.52 -2.36 9.46
C LEU A 126 -14.22 -1.91 10.75
N VAL A 127 -13.48 -1.36 11.72
CA VAL A 127 -14.07 -0.77 12.93
C VAL A 127 -15.01 0.39 12.57
N PHE A 128 -14.60 1.28 11.67
CA PHE A 128 -15.44 2.37 11.20
C PHE A 128 -16.68 1.87 10.44
N ALA A 129 -16.54 0.83 9.61
CA ALA A 129 -17.65 0.24 8.87
C ALA A 129 -18.72 -0.38 9.79
N VAL A 130 -18.32 -1.00 10.90
CA VAL A 130 -19.26 -1.52 11.90
C VAL A 130 -19.98 -0.38 12.62
N VAL A 131 -19.27 0.70 12.99
CA VAL A 131 -19.86 1.87 13.68
C VAL A 131 -20.84 2.62 12.78
N ASP A 132 -20.58 2.71 11.48
CA ASP A 132 -21.49 3.33 10.49
C ASP A 132 -22.72 2.44 10.17
N GLY A 133 -22.79 1.23 10.72
CA GLY A 133 -23.96 0.34 10.61
C GLY A 133 -24.15 -0.31 9.25
N VAL A 134 -23.08 -0.57 8.50
CA VAL A 134 -23.18 -1.13 7.14
C VAL A 134 -23.76 -2.54 7.16
N GLU A 135 -24.73 -2.78 6.28
CA GLU A 135 -25.27 -4.12 6.04
C GLU A 135 -24.24 -4.98 5.29
N TRP A 136 -23.86 -6.10 5.91
CA TRP A 136 -22.90 -7.04 5.34
C TRP A 136 -23.55 -7.79 4.16
N SER A 137 -23.14 -7.45 2.94
CA SER A 137 -23.58 -8.12 1.72
C SER A 137 -22.55 -9.18 1.30
N PRO A 138 -22.97 -10.35 0.78
CA PRO A 138 -22.06 -11.33 0.17
C PRO A 138 -21.19 -10.75 -0.95
N ARG A 139 -21.61 -9.63 -1.58
CA ARG A 139 -20.82 -8.91 -2.58
C ARG A 139 -19.49 -8.38 -2.03
N MET A 140 -19.38 -8.18 -0.71
CA MET A 140 -18.13 -7.75 -0.07
C MET A 140 -17.00 -8.79 -0.21
N LEU A 141 -17.30 -10.06 -0.48
CA LEU A 141 -16.27 -11.08 -0.73
C LEU A 141 -15.40 -10.77 -1.96
N TRP A 142 -15.91 -10.00 -2.93
CA TRP A 142 -15.14 -9.51 -4.08
C TRP A 142 -14.00 -8.57 -3.68
N PHE A 143 -13.99 -8.07 -2.45
CA PHE A 143 -12.89 -7.28 -1.93
C PHE A 143 -11.57 -8.08 -1.84
N ILE A 144 -11.65 -9.37 -1.49
CA ILE A 144 -10.47 -10.23 -1.34
C ILE A 144 -9.66 -10.35 -2.64
N PRO A 145 -10.26 -10.75 -3.80
CA PRO A 145 -9.50 -10.83 -5.05
C PRO A 145 -8.99 -9.46 -5.51
N LEU A 146 -9.68 -8.36 -5.20
CA LEU A 146 -9.21 -7.00 -5.51
C LEU A 146 -7.96 -6.62 -4.72
N VAL A 147 -7.91 -6.95 -3.41
CA VAL A 147 -6.72 -6.74 -2.59
C VAL A 147 -5.54 -7.56 -3.10
N ILE A 148 -5.78 -8.81 -3.52
CA ILE A 148 -4.74 -9.66 -4.11
C ILE A 148 -4.23 -9.06 -5.43
N ALA A 149 -5.13 -8.62 -6.31
CA ALA A 149 -4.77 -7.97 -7.56
C ALA A 149 -3.96 -6.69 -7.34
N LEU A 150 -4.37 -5.86 -6.37
CA LEU A 150 -3.65 -4.65 -5.97
C LEU A 150 -2.24 -4.97 -5.44
N TYR A 151 -2.13 -6.00 -4.61
CA TYR A 151 -0.84 -6.44 -4.07
C TYR A 151 0.10 -6.92 -5.19
N LEU A 152 -0.40 -7.73 -6.13
CA LEU A 152 0.37 -8.19 -7.29
C LEU A 152 0.77 -7.03 -8.21
N LEU A 153 -0.14 -6.07 -8.43
CA LEU A 153 0.14 -4.85 -9.20
C LEU A 153 1.26 -4.02 -8.55
N ALA A 154 1.19 -3.83 -7.23
CA ALA A 154 2.21 -3.12 -6.48
C ALA A 154 3.58 -3.80 -6.53
N ILE A 155 3.62 -5.14 -6.49
CA ILE A 155 4.86 -5.90 -6.71
C ILE A 155 5.37 -5.69 -8.14
N GLY A 156 4.51 -5.83 -9.15
CA GLY A 156 4.90 -5.70 -10.56
C GLY A 156 5.49 -4.31 -10.86
N ILE A 157 4.80 -3.26 -10.44
CA ILE A 157 5.27 -1.88 -10.61
C ILE A 157 6.53 -1.63 -9.75
N GLY A 158 6.55 -2.10 -8.51
CA GLY A 158 7.72 -1.98 -7.64
C GLY A 158 8.97 -2.63 -8.24
N LEU A 159 8.84 -3.79 -8.90
CA LEU A 159 9.93 -4.46 -9.60
C LEU A 159 10.44 -3.61 -10.78
N ILE A 160 9.54 -3.11 -11.63
CA ILE A 160 9.91 -2.25 -12.77
C ILE A 160 10.63 -1.00 -12.27
N LEU A 161 10.06 -0.29 -11.29
CA LEU A 161 10.63 0.92 -10.74
C LEU A 161 11.98 0.68 -10.05
N SER A 162 12.15 -0.45 -9.36
CA SER A 162 13.42 -0.81 -8.71
C SER A 162 14.58 -0.94 -9.70
N ILE A 163 14.29 -1.34 -10.96
CA ILE A 163 15.31 -1.43 -12.01
C ILE A 163 15.65 -0.03 -12.54
N ILE A 164 14.63 0.82 -12.73
CA ILE A 164 14.79 2.17 -13.26
C ILE A 164 15.57 3.04 -12.27
N VAL A 165 15.22 2.99 -10.98
CA VAL A 165 15.82 3.85 -9.95
C VAL A 165 17.32 3.58 -9.75
N VAL A 166 17.78 2.36 -10.04
CA VAL A 166 19.21 2.02 -10.03
C VAL A 166 19.98 2.76 -11.12
N LYS A 167 19.34 3.05 -12.25
CA LYS A 167 19.94 3.82 -13.35
C LYS A 167 19.75 5.32 -13.16
N VAL A 168 18.57 5.73 -12.66
CA VAL A 168 18.17 7.14 -12.53
C VAL A 168 17.61 7.38 -11.13
N ARG A 169 18.41 7.98 -10.24
CA ARG A 169 18.00 8.22 -8.85
C ARG A 169 16.82 9.18 -8.73
N ASP A 170 16.69 10.11 -9.67
CA ASP A 170 15.60 11.09 -9.74
C ASP A 170 14.21 10.44 -9.94
N MET A 171 14.18 9.14 -10.30
CA MET A 171 12.94 8.37 -10.38
C MET A 171 12.19 8.33 -9.04
N LEU A 172 12.87 8.44 -7.88
CA LEU A 172 12.20 8.53 -6.58
C LEU A 172 11.28 9.76 -6.52
N SER A 173 11.84 10.95 -6.76
CA SER A 173 11.08 12.21 -6.72
C SER A 173 10.05 12.29 -7.85
N LEU A 174 10.37 11.78 -9.04
CA LEU A 174 9.40 11.72 -10.14
C LEU A 174 8.20 10.84 -9.78
N TRP A 175 8.43 9.69 -9.14
CA TRP A 175 7.35 8.80 -8.73
C TRP A 175 6.47 9.41 -7.63
N GLU A 176 7.05 10.17 -6.70
CA GLU A 176 6.29 10.95 -5.71
C GLU A 176 5.33 11.92 -6.41
N VAL A 177 5.79 12.67 -7.41
CA VAL A 177 4.93 13.59 -8.19
C VAL A 177 3.85 12.83 -8.96
N VAL A 178 4.21 11.74 -9.65
CA VAL A 178 3.26 10.92 -10.42
C VAL A 178 2.16 10.35 -9.53
N THR A 179 2.52 9.84 -8.35
CA THR A 179 1.55 9.29 -7.41
C THR A 179 0.74 10.37 -6.70
N GLN A 180 1.29 11.56 -6.50
CA GLN A 180 0.52 12.70 -6.00
C GLN A 180 -0.53 13.13 -7.03
N LEU A 181 -0.16 13.28 -8.31
CA LEU A 181 -1.10 13.60 -9.39
C LEU A 181 -2.13 12.48 -9.60
N GLY A 182 -1.68 11.23 -9.57
CA GLY A 182 -2.52 10.05 -9.74
C GLY A 182 -3.66 10.00 -8.72
N PHE A 183 -3.43 10.42 -7.48
CA PHE A 183 -4.47 10.50 -6.45
C PHE A 183 -5.66 11.36 -6.89
N TRP A 184 -5.38 12.50 -7.53
CA TRP A 184 -6.40 13.43 -8.01
C TRP A 184 -7.10 12.96 -9.28
N PHE A 185 -6.41 12.19 -10.13
CA PHE A 185 -7.00 11.59 -11.33
C PHE A 185 -7.87 10.38 -11.04
N THR A 186 -7.60 9.65 -9.95
CA THR A 186 -8.44 8.52 -9.55
C THR A 186 -9.71 9.00 -8.85
N PRO A 187 -10.87 8.34 -9.12
CA PRO A 187 -12.14 8.69 -8.48
C PRO A 187 -12.19 8.17 -7.03
N ILE A 188 -11.31 8.69 -6.18
CA ILE A 188 -11.28 8.44 -4.74
C ILE A 188 -12.16 9.47 -4.02
N MET A 189 -12.17 10.70 -4.51
CA MET A 189 -12.86 11.83 -3.85
C MET A 189 -14.30 12.00 -4.31
N TYR A 190 -14.63 11.60 -5.54
CA TYR A 190 -15.97 11.77 -6.09
C TYR A 190 -16.51 10.42 -6.57
N PRO A 191 -17.79 10.11 -6.31
CA PRO A 191 -18.44 8.96 -6.91
C PRO A 191 -18.54 9.16 -8.42
N MET A 192 -18.32 8.09 -9.20
CA MET A 192 -18.45 8.12 -10.67
C MET A 192 -19.83 8.58 -11.16
N SER A 193 -20.86 8.54 -10.30
CA SER A 193 -22.20 9.08 -10.59
C SER A 193 -22.23 10.58 -10.87
N ASN A 194 -21.21 11.32 -10.43
CA ASN A 194 -21.13 12.78 -10.60
C ASN A 194 -20.27 13.19 -11.80
N VAL A 195 -19.63 12.24 -12.49
CA VAL A 195 -18.85 12.52 -13.70
C VAL A 195 -19.83 12.61 -14.87
N PRO A 196 -19.96 13.76 -15.56
CA PRO A 196 -20.79 13.86 -16.76
C PRO A 196 -20.30 12.85 -17.82
N GLU A 197 -21.20 12.11 -18.46
CA GLU A 197 -20.86 11.14 -19.54
C GLU A 197 -20.12 11.75 -20.74
N LYS A 198 -20.05 13.08 -20.81
CA LYS A 198 -19.25 13.82 -21.79
C LYS A 198 -18.14 14.58 -21.08
N PHE A 199 -17.01 13.93 -20.86
CA PHE A 199 -15.66 14.36 -21.27
C PHE A 199 -14.71 13.17 -21.22
#